data_AF-D3PWL6-F1
#
_entry.id   AF-D3PWL6-F1
#
_cell.length_a   1.000
_cell.length_b   1.000
_cell.length_c   1.000
_cell.angle_alpha   90.00
_cell.angle_beta   90.00
_cell.angle_gamma   90.00
#
_symmetry.space_group_name_H-M   'P 1'
#
loop_
_entity.id
_entity.type
_entity.pdbx_description
1 polymer ?
#
loop_
_entity_poly.entity_id
_entity_poly.type
_entity_poly.pdbx_seq_one_letter_code
_entity_poly.pdbx_strand_id
1 'polypeptide(L)'
;MAMPTPSSAIGFHTQAQWITMLEQTLASAQRQRSARAGLDSCGVPEWVAFERRAMHEAVNRARVDRGLSPVTEAHVRWAEERAVGHGDYTRKFALYCADLISSE
;
A
#
# COMPACT_ATOMS: atom_id res chain seq x y z
N MET A 1 -9.85 -19.10 -35.83
CA MET A 1 -10.33 -17.86 -35.19
C MET A 1 -9.44 -17.63 -33.97
N ALA A 2 -8.41 -16.79 -34.10
CA ALA A 2 -7.47 -16.53 -33.02
C ALA A 2 -8.06 -15.43 -32.10
N MET A 3 -8.21 -15.73 -30.81
CA MET A 3 -8.61 -14.73 -29.82
C MET A 3 -7.44 -13.78 -29.56
N PRO A 4 -7.64 -12.45 -29.53
CA PRO A 4 -6.61 -11.53 -29.10
C PRO A 4 -6.35 -11.72 -27.60
N THR A 5 -5.10 -12.01 -27.25
CA THR A 5 -4.61 -12.00 -25.87
C THR A 5 -4.77 -10.60 -25.26
N PRO A 6 -5.20 -10.46 -24.00
CA PRO A 6 -5.21 -9.15 -23.35
C PRO A 6 -3.77 -8.63 -23.26
N SER A 7 -3.55 -7.54 -23.98
CA SER A 7 -2.30 -6.79 -24.01
C SER A 7 -2.00 -6.31 -22.58
N SER A 8 -1.03 -6.97 -21.93
CA SER A 8 -0.39 -6.43 -20.73
C SER A 8 0.44 -5.24 -21.17
N ALA A 9 -0.19 -4.06 -21.24
CA ALA A 9 0.54 -2.82 -21.27
C ALA A 9 1.26 -2.70 -19.92
N ILE A 10 2.49 -3.20 -19.85
CA ILE A 10 3.39 -3.00 -18.72
C ILE A 10 3.71 -1.50 -18.70
N GLY A 11 2.83 -0.72 -18.07
CA GLY A 11 3.07 0.69 -17.85
C GLY A 11 4.27 0.81 -16.91
N PHE A 12 5.37 1.38 -17.40
CA PHE A 12 6.48 1.75 -16.53
C PHE A 12 6.01 2.87 -15.61
N HIS A 13 5.87 2.55 -14.34
CA HIS A 13 5.58 3.54 -13.32
C HIS A 13 6.87 3.96 -12.63
N THR A 14 7.05 5.26 -12.54
CA THR A 14 8.08 5.90 -11.74
C THR A 14 7.78 5.75 -10.25
N GLN A 15 8.81 5.86 -9.41
CA GLN A 15 8.64 5.89 -7.96
C GLN A 15 7.67 7.00 -7.52
N ALA A 16 7.70 8.17 -8.17
CA ALA A 16 6.77 9.26 -7.89
C ALA A 16 5.30 8.85 -8.12
N GLN A 17 5.01 8.13 -9.22
CA GLN A 17 3.66 7.63 -9.51
C GLN A 17 3.20 6.60 -8.47
N TRP A 18 4.11 5.75 -7.98
CA TRP A 18 3.84 4.82 -6.89
C TRP A 18 3.51 5.54 -5.59
N ILE A 19 4.27 6.56 -5.24
CA ILE A 19 3.99 7.30 -4.01
C ILE A 19 2.62 7.99 -4.12
N THR A 20 2.29 8.63 -5.25
CA THR A 20 0.97 9.27 -5.44
C THR A 20 -0.18 8.25 -5.38
N MET A 21 -0.02 7.08 -5.98
CA MET A 21 -1.03 6.01 -5.94
C MET A 21 -1.23 5.46 -4.52
N LEU A 22 -0.15 5.30 -3.76
CA LEU A 22 -0.18 4.85 -2.37
C LEU A 22 -0.77 5.92 -1.43
N GLU A 23 -0.46 7.20 -1.63
CA GLU A 23 -1.09 8.31 -0.90
C GLU A 23 -2.60 8.32 -1.10
N GLN A 24 -3.06 8.17 -2.34
CA GLN A 24 -4.49 8.11 -2.66
C GLN A 24 -5.16 6.90 -2.01
N THR A 25 -4.48 5.75 -2.03
CA THR A 25 -4.93 4.52 -1.37
C THR A 25 -5.11 4.75 0.14
N LEU A 26 -4.08 5.27 0.80
CA LEU A 26 -4.11 5.52 2.24
C LEU A 26 -5.14 6.60 2.60
N ALA A 27 -5.20 7.71 1.86
CA ALA A 27 -6.21 8.74 2.07
C ALA A 27 -7.63 8.20 1.92
N SER A 28 -7.86 7.29 0.97
CA SER A 28 -9.16 6.61 0.81
C SER A 28 -9.49 5.70 1.99
N ALA A 29 -8.51 4.98 2.52
CA ALA A 29 -8.68 4.17 3.72
C ALA A 29 -8.95 5.04 4.97
N GLN A 30 -8.21 6.13 5.13
CA GLN A 30 -8.34 7.09 6.24
C GLN A 30 -9.72 7.75 6.29
N ARG A 31 -10.34 8.03 5.13
CA ARG A 31 -11.72 8.54 5.06
C ARG A 31 -12.75 7.59 5.68
N GLN A 32 -12.40 6.32 5.84
CA GLN A 32 -13.28 5.31 6.42
C GLN A 32 -12.94 4.97 7.88
N ARG A 33 -12.09 5.75 8.55
CA ARG A 33 -11.76 5.58 9.98
C ARG A 33 -12.99 5.62 10.87
N SER A 34 -13.89 6.58 10.63
CA SER A 34 -15.12 6.75 11.43
C SER A 34 -16.06 5.55 11.34
N ALA A 35 -16.05 4.83 10.22
CA ALA A 35 -16.82 3.60 10.04
C ALA A 35 -16.20 2.38 10.77
N ARG A 36 -14.98 2.53 11.32
CA ARG A 36 -14.19 1.47 11.98
C ARG A 36 -13.64 1.97 13.32
N ALA A 37 -14.54 2.47 14.16
CA ALA A 37 -14.20 3.01 15.48
C ALA A 37 -13.95 1.92 16.55
N GLY A 38 -14.08 0.64 16.20
CA GLY A 38 -13.86 -0.49 17.10
C GLY A 38 -12.39 -0.80 17.38
N LEU A 39 -12.18 -1.79 18.22
CA LEU A 39 -10.89 -2.44 18.46
C LEU A 39 -10.94 -3.86 17.90
N ASP A 40 -9.83 -4.32 17.33
CA ASP A 40 -9.66 -5.71 16.94
C ASP A 40 -9.44 -6.63 18.16
N SER A 41 -9.27 -7.92 17.92
CA SER A 41 -9.05 -8.93 18.97
C SER A 41 -7.80 -8.71 19.82
N CYS A 42 -6.87 -7.87 19.36
CA CYS A 42 -5.62 -7.54 20.02
C CYS A 42 -5.68 -6.17 20.73
N GLY A 43 -6.85 -5.50 20.72
CA GLY A 43 -7.04 -4.18 21.30
C GLY A 43 -6.48 -3.03 20.45
N VAL A 44 -6.14 -3.28 19.18
CA VAL A 44 -5.68 -2.26 18.24
C VAL A 44 -6.89 -1.68 17.51
N PRO A 45 -6.95 -0.36 17.25
CA PRO A 45 -8.07 0.19 16.50
C PRO A 45 -8.24 -0.47 15.13
N GLU A 46 -9.45 -0.90 14.81
CA GLU A 46 -9.73 -1.65 13.56
C GLU A 46 -9.36 -0.86 12.31
N TRP A 47 -9.47 0.47 12.37
CA TRP A 47 -9.05 1.35 11.28
C TRP A 47 -7.54 1.25 10.98
N VAL A 48 -6.69 0.97 11.98
CA VAL A 48 -5.24 0.78 11.79
C VAL A 48 -5.01 -0.49 10.97
N ALA A 49 -5.64 -1.59 11.36
CA ALA A 49 -5.54 -2.86 10.64
C ALA A 49 -6.04 -2.72 9.19
N PHE A 50 -7.14 -1.99 9.00
CA PHE A 50 -7.69 -1.71 7.67
C PHE A 50 -6.74 -0.88 6.79
N GLU A 51 -6.13 0.18 7.33
CA GLU A 51 -5.16 1.02 6.59
C GLU A 51 -3.93 0.22 6.18
N ARG A 52 -3.36 -0.57 7.09
CA ARG A 52 -2.22 -1.45 6.82
C ARG A 52 -2.54 -2.46 5.72
N ARG A 53 -3.70 -3.10 5.80
CA ARG A 53 -4.16 -4.05 4.80
C ARG A 53 -4.32 -3.41 3.43
N ALA A 54 -4.95 -2.23 3.36
CA ALA A 54 -5.11 -1.50 2.09
C ALA A 54 -3.76 -1.18 1.43
N MET A 55 -2.78 -0.75 2.23
CA MET A 55 -1.42 -0.48 1.77
C MET A 55 -0.69 -1.75 1.33
N HIS A 56 -0.81 -2.84 2.09
CA HIS A 56 -0.22 -4.14 1.76
C HIS A 56 -0.75 -4.71 0.45
N GLU A 57 -2.06 -4.69 0.25
CA GLU A 57 -2.70 -5.12 -0.99
C GLU A 57 -2.24 -4.27 -2.19
N ALA A 58 -2.14 -2.94 -2.01
CA ALA A 58 -1.68 -2.04 -3.06
C ALA A 58 -0.20 -2.26 -3.43
N VAL A 59 0.68 -2.42 -2.45
CA VAL A 59 2.10 -2.74 -2.66
C VAL A 59 2.25 -4.07 -3.40
N ASN A 60 1.55 -5.11 -2.94
CA ASN A 60 1.66 -6.44 -3.54
C ASN A 60 1.12 -6.50 -4.96
N ARG A 61 0.01 -5.80 -5.25
CA ARG A 61 -0.46 -5.64 -6.63
C ARG A 61 0.60 -5.01 -7.52
N ALA A 62 1.20 -3.89 -7.09
CA ALA A 62 2.25 -3.22 -7.85
C ALA A 62 3.53 -4.07 -8.00
N ARG A 63 3.87 -4.92 -7.01
CA ARG A 63 4.97 -5.88 -7.11
C ARG A 63 4.67 -7.00 -8.09
N VAL A 64 3.46 -7.57 -8.04
CA VAL A 64 3.01 -8.61 -8.99
C VAL A 64 2.99 -8.09 -10.42
N ASP A 65 2.51 -6.86 -10.64
CA ASP A 65 2.50 -6.21 -11.96
C ASP A 65 3.92 -6.02 -12.53
N ARG A 66 4.94 -6.02 -11.66
CA ARG A 66 6.37 -5.97 -12.01
C ARG A 66 7.04 -7.35 -12.08
N GLY A 67 6.33 -8.43 -11.80
CA GLY A 67 6.90 -9.78 -11.72
C GLY A 67 7.74 -10.03 -10.47
N LEU A 68 7.59 -9.22 -9.42
CA LEU A 68 8.28 -9.39 -8.14
C LEU A 68 7.44 -10.21 -7.15
N SER A 69 8.11 -10.94 -6.26
CA SER A 69 7.45 -11.70 -5.19
C SER A 69 6.72 -10.78 -4.21
N PRO A 70 5.51 -11.12 -3.72
CA PRO A 70 4.80 -10.34 -2.71
C PRO A 70 5.61 -10.15 -1.43
N VAL A 71 5.41 -9.02 -0.75
CA VAL A 71 5.93 -8.79 0.61
C VAL A 71 4.90 -9.21 1.66
N THR A 72 5.39 -9.49 2.86
CA THR A 72 4.54 -9.77 4.04
C THR A 72 4.02 -8.50 4.70
N GLU A 73 2.98 -8.62 5.53
CA GLU A 73 2.47 -7.50 6.33
C GLU A 73 3.54 -6.90 7.26
N ALA A 74 4.51 -7.71 7.72
CA ALA A 74 5.62 -7.25 8.54
C ALA A 74 6.49 -6.19 7.83
N HIS A 75 6.70 -6.30 6.51
CA HIS A 75 7.42 -5.29 5.74
C HIS A 75 6.64 -3.97 5.69
N VAL A 76 5.31 -4.03 5.53
CA VAL A 76 4.45 -2.85 5.53
C VAL A 76 4.41 -2.19 6.90
N ARG A 77 4.36 -2.99 7.97
CA ARG A 77 4.46 -2.49 9.34
C ARG A 77 5.80 -1.80 9.59
N TRP A 78 6.90 -2.38 9.13
CA TRP A 78 8.21 -1.74 9.21
C TRP A 78 8.26 -0.39 8.47
N ALA A 79 7.64 -0.30 7.29
CA ALA A 79 7.49 0.95 6.56
C ALA A 79 6.63 1.99 7.31
N GLU A 80 5.54 1.54 7.95
CA GLU A 80 4.66 2.38 8.76
C GLU A 80 5.38 2.92 10.01
N GLU A 81 6.11 2.08 10.74
CA GLU A 81 6.82 2.46 11.97
C GLU A 81 7.82 3.61 11.74
N ARG A 82 8.36 3.74 10.53
CA ARG A 82 9.24 4.85 10.11
C ARG A 82 8.49 6.14 9.79
N ALA A 83 7.20 6.05 9.49
CA ALA A 83 6.33 7.19 9.22
C ALA A 83 5.61 7.70 10.48
N VAL A 84 5.37 6.83 11.46
CA VAL A 84 4.69 7.17 12.72
C VAL A 84 5.40 8.34 13.42
N GLY A 85 4.60 9.27 13.95
CA GLY A 85 5.09 10.46 14.66
C GLY A 85 5.42 11.66 13.76
N HIS A 86 5.41 11.49 12.44
CA HIS A 86 5.61 12.58 11.50
C HIS A 86 4.28 13.27 11.12
N GLY A 87 4.29 14.61 11.02
CA GLY A 87 3.13 15.40 10.59
C GLY A 87 2.72 15.16 9.13
N ASP A 88 3.67 14.71 8.31
CA ASP A 88 3.50 14.26 6.93
C ASP A 88 3.36 12.73 6.82
N TYR A 89 2.79 12.08 7.85
CA TYR A 89 2.61 10.63 7.96
C TYR A 89 2.19 9.94 6.65
N THR A 90 1.12 10.41 6.03
CA THR A 90 0.56 9.80 4.81
C THR A 90 1.59 9.79 3.66
N ARG A 91 2.34 10.89 3.49
CA ARG A 91 3.41 11.00 2.48
C ARG A 91 4.55 10.03 2.78
N LYS A 92 5.02 10.01 4.02
CA LYS A 92 6.16 9.16 4.42
C LYS A 92 5.86 7.69 4.35
N PHE A 93 4.67 7.28 4.78
CA PHE A 93 4.28 5.89 4.70
C PHE A 93 4.20 5.44 3.23
N ALA A 94 3.60 6.25 2.36
CA ALA A 94 3.58 5.99 0.92
C ALA A 94 4.99 5.93 0.31
N LEU A 95 5.92 6.80 0.76
CA LEU A 95 7.32 6.78 0.33
C LEU A 95 8.02 5.47 0.70
N TYR A 96 7.95 5.05 1.96
CA TYR A 96 8.59 3.80 2.39
C TYR A 96 7.92 2.56 1.75
N CYS A 97 6.62 2.59 1.48
CA CYS A 97 5.95 1.53 0.71
C CYS A 97 6.36 1.52 -0.77
N ALA A 98 6.64 2.67 -1.38
CA ALA A 98 7.17 2.73 -2.75
C ALA A 98 8.60 2.15 -2.86
N ASP A 99 9.39 2.29 -1.80
CA ASP A 99 10.70 1.63 -1.70
C ASP A 99 10.54 0.09 -1.65
N LEU A 100 9.53 -0.42 -0.93
CA LEU A 100 9.18 -1.84 -0.95
C LEU A 100 8.74 -2.30 -2.34
N ILE A 101 8.07 -1.48 -3.14
CA ILE A 101 7.72 -1.85 -4.52
C ILE A 101 8.98 -2.00 -5.38
N SER A 102 10.03 -1.23 -5.08
CA SER A 102 11.26 -1.14 -5.87
C SER A 102 12.40 -2.05 -5.44
N SER A 103 12.32 -2.59 -4.23
CA SER A 103 13.30 -3.54 -3.69
C SER A 103 13.15 -4.91 -4.36
N GLU A 104 14.26 -5.56 -4.70
CA GLU A 104 14.30 -6.88 -5.36
C GLU A 104 13.75 -7.99 -4.45
#